data_AF-A0A7H8PHE1-F1
#
_entry.id   AF-A0A7H8PHE1-F1
#
_cell.length_a   1.000
_cell.length_b   1.000
_cell.length_c   1.000
_cell.angle_alpha   90.00
_cell.angle_beta   90.00
_cell.angle_gamma   90.00
#
_symmetry.space_group_name_H-M   'P 1'
#
loop_
_entity.id
_entity.type
_entity.pdbx_description
1 polymer ?
#
loop_
_entity_poly.entity_id
_entity_poly.type
_entity_poly.pdbx_seq_one_letter_code
_entity_poly.pdbx_strand_id
1 'polypeptide(L)'
;MMNLDEIKKEAAQCKCDDIPSLSSKITELKNKGVSFLGCVAFVQVNQQITLKEARELTVKLDAYNEEEKKRIDEAYQLMLSEFKEEE
;
A
#
# COMPACT_ATOMS: atom_id res chain seq x y z
N MET A 1 13.24 -5.58 -9.11
CA MET A 1 12.19 -5.30 -8.12
C MET A 1 12.76 -4.26 -7.17
N MET A 2 12.05 -3.15 -6.94
CA MET A 2 12.55 -2.12 -6.02
C MET A 2 12.61 -2.65 -4.60
N ASN A 3 13.68 -2.36 -3.88
CA ASN A 3 13.80 -2.67 -2.46
C ASN A 3 13.14 -1.57 -1.61
N LEU A 4 13.03 -1.81 -0.30
CA LEU A 4 12.34 -0.90 0.61
C LEU A 4 12.99 0.50 0.69
N ASP A 5 14.32 0.57 0.64
CA ASP A 5 15.04 1.85 0.74
C ASP A 5 14.85 2.71 -0.52
N GLU A 6 14.82 2.07 -1.69
CA GLU A 6 14.51 2.72 -2.96
C GLU A 6 13.07 3.27 -2.95
N ILE A 7 12.11 2.50 -2.44
CA ILE A 7 10.70 2.92 -2.30
C ILE A 7 10.58 4.13 -1.38
N LYS A 8 11.24 4.10 -0.22
CA LYS A 8 11.21 5.23 0.74
C LYS A 8 11.85 6.48 0.16
N LYS A 9 12.96 6.33 -0.58
CA LYS A 9 13.62 7.45 -1.27
C LYS A 9 12.70 8.06 -2.32
N GLU A 10 12.04 7.24 -3.13
CA GLU A 10 11.09 7.72 -4.13
C GLU A 10 9.88 8.41 -3.48
N ALA A 11 9.36 7.85 -2.39
CA ALA A 11 8.26 8.43 -1.62
C ALA A 11 8.58 9.82 -1.06
N ALA A 12 9.82 10.05 -0.63
CA ALA A 12 10.27 11.36 -0.12
C ALA A 12 10.50 12.40 -1.23
N GLN A 13 10.75 11.96 -2.47
CA GLN A 13 11.01 12.84 -3.61
C GLN A 13 9.74 13.17 -4.42
N CYS A 14 8.73 12.31 -4.35
CA CYS A 14 7.44 12.50 -4.99
C CYS A 14 6.52 13.35 -4.09
N LYS A 15 5.81 14.33 -4.67
CA LYS A 15 4.73 15.04 -3.98
C LYS A 15 3.39 14.58 -4.53
N CYS A 16 2.68 13.77 -3.75
CA CYS A 16 1.29 13.41 -4.03
C CYS A 16 0.41 14.15 -3.02
N ASP A 17 0.04 15.37 -3.37
CA ASP A 17 -0.70 16.28 -2.47
C ASP A 17 -2.21 15.98 -2.46
N ASP A 18 -2.68 15.09 -3.33
CA ASP A 18 -4.07 14.66 -3.43
C ASP A 18 -4.21 13.15 -3.71
N ILE A 19 -5.43 12.64 -3.54
CA ILE A 19 -5.75 11.22 -3.73
C ILE A 19 -5.56 10.76 -5.19
N PRO A 20 -5.95 11.53 -6.23
CA PRO A 20 -5.71 11.14 -7.61
C PRO A 20 -4.24 10.99 -7.98
N SER A 21 -3.37 11.93 -7.57
CA SER A 21 -1.93 11.86 -7.82
C SER A 21 -1.30 10.69 -7.09
N LEU A 22 -1.71 10.43 -5.85
CA LEU A 22 -1.28 9.25 -5.09
C LEU A 22 -1.71 7.95 -5.78
N SER A 23 -2.97 7.85 -6.21
CA SER A 23 -3.51 6.68 -6.92
C SER A 23 -2.77 6.41 -8.23
N SER A 24 -2.51 7.47 -9.01
CA SER A 24 -1.73 7.38 -10.25
C SER A 24 -0.32 6.85 -9.99
N LYS A 25 0.34 7.35 -8.93
CA LYS A 25 1.68 6.90 -8.55
C LYS A 25 1.71 5.44 -8.11
N ILE A 26 0.74 5.01 -7.30
CA ILE A 26 0.63 3.60 -6.87
C ILE A 26 0.35 2.68 -8.05
N THR A 27 -0.44 3.12 -9.04
CA THR A 27 -0.66 2.38 -10.29
C THR A 27 0.64 2.19 -11.06
N GLU A 28 1.46 3.24 -11.18
CA GLU A 28 2.78 3.16 -11.81
C GLU A 28 3.68 2.13 -11.10
N LEU A 29 3.77 2.20 -9.77
CA LEU A 29 4.61 1.28 -8.98
C LEU A 29 4.12 -0.17 -9.09
N LYS A 30 2.81 -0.40 -9.01
CA LYS A 30 2.18 -1.71 -9.21
C LYS A 30 2.54 -2.28 -10.59
N ASN A 31 2.44 -1.47 -11.65
CA ASN A 31 2.78 -1.89 -13.02
C ASN A 31 4.28 -2.19 -13.18
N LYS A 32 5.16 -1.59 -12.36
CA LYS A 32 6.59 -1.93 -12.26
C LYS A 32 6.87 -3.17 -11.41
N GLY A 33 5.84 -3.85 -10.91
CA GLY A 33 5.96 -5.05 -10.09
C GLY A 33 6.31 -4.77 -8.63
N VAL A 34 6.09 -3.55 -8.13
CA VAL A 34 6.17 -3.29 -6.69
C VAL A 34 5.01 -4.01 -5.99
N SER A 35 5.33 -4.76 -4.94
CA SER A 35 4.34 -5.50 -4.17
C SER A 35 3.38 -4.58 -3.43
N PHE A 36 2.22 -5.09 -3.02
CA PHE A 36 1.28 -4.33 -2.21
C PHE A 36 1.93 -3.72 -0.96
N LEU A 37 2.75 -4.48 -0.22
CA LEU A 37 3.46 -3.97 0.96
C LEU A 37 4.48 -2.88 0.60
N GLY A 38 5.11 -2.96 -0.58
CA GLY A 38 5.95 -1.88 -1.10
C GLY A 38 5.14 -0.61 -1.38
N CYS A 39 3.95 -0.73 -1.97
CA CYS A 39 3.03 0.38 -2.17
C CYS A 39 2.57 0.99 -0.83
N VAL A 40 2.29 0.16 0.19
CA VAL A 40 1.96 0.64 1.54
C VAL A 40 3.12 1.43 2.14
N ALA A 41 4.35 0.93 2.03
CA ALA A 41 5.53 1.65 2.50
C ALA A 41 5.71 3.00 1.80
N PHE A 42 5.44 3.06 0.49
CA PHE A 42 5.43 4.32 -0.26
C PHE A 42 4.41 5.30 0.32
N VAL A 43 3.14 4.88 0.43
CA VAL A 43 2.04 5.72 0.94
C VAL A 43 2.34 6.22 2.35
N GLN A 44 2.85 5.34 3.22
CA GLN A 44 3.19 5.69 4.60
C GLN A 44 4.20 6.83 4.68
N VAL A 45 5.29 6.74 3.92
CA VAL A 45 6.35 7.75 3.92
C VAL A 45 5.88 9.03 3.23
N ASN A 46 5.20 8.90 2.10
CA ASN A 46 4.76 10.04 1.30
C ASN A 46 3.72 10.90 2.04
N GLN A 47 2.77 10.26 2.72
CA GLN A 47 1.67 10.92 3.44
C GLN A 47 1.98 11.18 4.92
N GLN A 48 3.11 10.66 5.43
CA GLN A 48 3.52 10.77 6.84
C GLN A 48 2.47 10.28 7.84
N ILE A 49 1.86 9.13 7.54
CA ILE A 49 0.80 8.50 8.34
C ILE A 49 1.26 7.20 8.97
N THR A 50 0.44 6.63 9.86
CA THR A 50 0.74 5.34 10.49
C THR A 50 0.67 4.20 9.47
N LEU A 51 1.31 3.06 9.76
CA LEU A 51 1.25 1.89 8.90
C LEU A 51 -0.19 1.39 8.68
N LYS A 52 -1.04 1.48 9.72
CA LYS A 52 -2.45 1.09 9.64
C LYS A 52 -3.21 1.99 8.66
N GLU A 53 -3.07 3.31 8.82
CA GLU A 53 -3.69 4.29 7.92
C GLU A 53 -3.18 4.14 6.49
N ALA A 54 -1.88 3.91 6.30
CA ALA A 54 -1.29 3.67 4.99
C ALA A 54 -1.89 2.43 4.32
N ARG A 55 -2.00 1.29 5.03
CA ARG A 55 -2.64 0.07 4.49
C ARG A 55 -4.07 0.35 4.04
N GLU A 56 -4.86 0.99 4.91
CA GLU A 56 -6.26 1.30 4.65
C GLU A 56 -6.43 2.28 3.48
N LEU A 57 -5.56 3.28 3.37
CA LEU A 57 -5.54 4.22 2.27
C LEU A 57 -5.14 3.53 0.97
N THR A 58 -4.07 2.73 0.95
CA THR A 58 -3.60 2.02 -0.26
C THR A 58 -4.69 1.15 -0.87
N VAL A 59 -5.48 0.44 -0.06
CA VAL A 59 -6.61 -0.39 -0.53
C VAL A 59 -7.74 0.46 -1.13
N LYS A 60 -7.93 1.69 -0.67
CA LYS A 60 -8.99 2.60 -1.16
C LYS A 60 -8.63 3.32 -2.45
N LEU A 61 -7.36 3.30 -2.88
CA LEU A 61 -6.94 3.94 -4.14
C LEU A 61 -7.50 3.20 -5.35
N ASP A 62 -7.82 3.96 -6.41
CA ASP A 62 -8.28 3.44 -7.70
C ASP A 62 -7.23 2.56 -8.42
N ALA A 63 -6.00 2.52 -7.90
CA ALA A 63 -4.94 1.61 -8.34
C ALA A 63 -5.29 0.12 -8.17
N TYR A 64 -6.27 -0.20 -7.33
CA TYR A 64 -6.75 -1.55 -7.08
C TYR A 64 -8.22 -1.68 -7.47
N ASN A 65 -8.56 -2.74 -8.20
CA ASN A 65 -9.96 -3.07 -8.48
C ASN A 65 -10.59 -3.84 -7.31
N GLU A 66 -11.92 -4.01 -7.34
CA GLU A 66 -12.66 -4.65 -6.24
C GLU A 66 -12.21 -6.10 -5.95
N GLU A 67 -11.82 -6.85 -6.99
CA GLU A 67 -11.32 -8.22 -6.82
C GLU A 67 -9.96 -8.25 -6.11
N GLU A 68 -9.08 -7.32 -6.45
CA GLU A 68 -7.78 -7.14 -5.81
C GLU A 68 -7.95 -6.71 -4.35
N LYS A 69 -8.83 -5.73 -4.09
CA LYS A 69 -9.15 -5.28 -2.74
C LYS A 69 -9.64 -6.44 -1.87
N LYS A 70 -10.55 -7.26 -2.41
CA LYS A 70 -11.07 -8.45 -1.74
C LYS A 70 -9.95 -9.44 -1.39
N ARG A 71 -9.07 -9.77 -2.34
CA ARG A 71 -7.92 -10.67 -2.08
C ARG A 71 -6.97 -10.14 -1.01
N ILE A 72 -6.70 -8.84 -1.03
CA ILE A 72 -5.84 -8.19 -0.04
C ILE A 72 -6.46 -8.29 1.36
N ASP A 73 -7.76 -8.04 1.48
CA ASP A 73 -8.46 -8.14 2.76
C ASP A 73 -8.52 -9.59 3.25
N GLU A 74 -8.83 -10.56 2.38
CA GLU A 74 -8.82 -12.00 2.72
C GLU A 74 -7.44 -12.45 3.23
N ALA A 75 -6.37 -12.06 2.55
CA ALA A 75 -5.00 -12.36 2.99
C ALA A 75 -4.67 -11.70 4.33
N TYR A 76 -5.15 -10.48 4.56
CA TYR A 76 -4.97 -9.78 5.83
C TYR A 76 -5.73 -10.46 6.97
N GLN A 77 -7.00 -10.84 6.75
CA GLN A 77 -7.79 -11.57 7.75
C GLN A 77 -7.19 -12.95 8.07
N LEU A 78 -6.70 -13.66 7.05
CA LEU A 78 -6.01 -14.94 7.23
C LEU A 78 -4.75 -14.78 8.08
N MET A 79 -3.92 -13.76 7.80
CA MET A 79 -2.77 -13.49 8.66
C MET A 79 -3.19 -13.17 10.10
N LEU A 80 -4.24 -12.37 10.28
CA LEU A 80 -4.73 -12.03 11.62
C LEU A 80 -5.29 -13.24 12.38
N SER A 81 -5.90 -14.22 11.71
CA SER A 81 -6.42 -15.40 12.39
C SER A 81 -5.32 -16.24 13.04
N GLU A 82 -4.10 -16.22 12.50
CA GLU A 82 -2.94 -16.92 13.11
C GLU A 82 -2.50 -16.30 14.44
N PHE A 83 -2.91 -15.07 14.74
CA PHE A 83 -2.56 -14.35 15.98
C PHE A 83 -3.75 -14.21 16.94
N LYS A 84 -4.92 -14.72 16.56
CA LYS A 84 -6.04 -14.86 17.52
C LYS A 84 -5.76 -16.11 18.33
N GLU A 85 -5.32 -15.93 19.57
CA GLU A 85 -5.29 -17.04 20.54
C GLU A 85 -6.72 -17.62 20.62
N GLU A 86 -6.85 -18.94 20.46
CA GLU A 86 -8.09 -19.64 20.79
C GLU A 86 -8.31 -19.44 22.30
N GLU A 87 -9.30 -18.63 22.66
CA GLU A 87 -9.75 -18.47 24.07
C GLU A 87 -10.14 -19.80 24.72
#